data_AF-A0A7J0CTW6-F1
#
_entry.id   AF-A0A7J0CTW6-F1
#
_cell.length_a   1.000
_cell.length_b   1.000
_cell.length_c   1.000
_cell.angle_alpha   90.00
_cell.angle_beta   90.00
_cell.angle_gamma   90.00
#
_symmetry.space_group_name_H-M   'P 1'
#
loop_
_entity.id
_entity.type
_entity.pdbx_description
1 polymer ?
#
loop_
_entity_poly.entity_id
_entity_poly.type
_entity_poly.pdbx_seq_one_letter_code
_entity_poly.pdbx_strand_id
1 'polypeptide(L)'
;MVTEPPADPFLREVWSDLPVKKPKGWLQFVYPTAHMAEAPVTEQLAGSGAIRRPEGRHRGLGSYHRTTVTDPDQVLALQEAVRNAVRADPAAVPEDVLALVVLAVECEVTTVFSHKELREHKQALKALAARFDKLVPGLRRALRDAFLVSRGAGAGYGV
;
A
#
# COMPACT_ATOMS: atom_id res chain seq x y z
N MET A 1 8.24 17.16 -14.08
CA MET A 1 7.20 16.22 -14.55
C MET A 1 7.92 14.96 -14.98
N VAL A 2 7.56 13.80 -14.43
CA VAL A 2 8.12 12.52 -14.89
C VAL A 2 7.63 12.34 -16.32
N THR A 3 8.52 12.38 -17.31
CA THR A 3 8.16 12.37 -18.74
C THR A 3 8.17 10.97 -19.34
N GLU A 4 8.73 10.00 -18.62
CA GLU A 4 8.87 8.62 -19.10
C GLU A 4 8.01 7.66 -18.26
N PRO A 5 7.38 6.65 -18.89
CA PRO A 5 6.62 5.65 -18.16
C PRO A 5 7.51 4.88 -17.18
N PRO A 6 6.99 4.49 -16.00
CA PRO A 6 7.73 3.66 -15.06
C PRO A 6 8.26 2.35 -15.68
N ALA A 7 9.40 1.89 -15.17
CA ALA A 7 9.98 0.59 -15.55
C ALA A 7 9.12 -0.58 -15.07
N ASP A 8 8.51 -0.43 -13.88
CA ASP A 8 7.61 -1.39 -13.28
C ASP A 8 6.36 -1.62 -14.18
N PRO A 9 6.01 -2.88 -14.51
CA PRO A 9 4.93 -3.13 -15.46
C PRO A 9 3.55 -2.72 -14.93
N PHE A 10 3.28 -2.86 -13.64
CA PHE A 10 1.99 -2.49 -13.06
C PHE A 10 1.86 -0.97 -13.01
N LEU A 11 2.90 -0.28 -12.56
CA LEU A 11 2.93 1.18 -12.55
C LEU A 11 2.87 1.77 -13.97
N ARG A 12 3.41 1.08 -14.98
CA ARG A 12 3.28 1.47 -16.39
C ARG A 12 1.83 1.39 -16.88
N GLU A 13 1.09 0.36 -16.47
CA GLU A 13 -0.34 0.23 -16.78
C GLU A 13 -1.12 1.37 -16.13
N VAL A 14 -0.92 1.60 -14.82
CA VAL A 14 -1.53 2.72 -14.09
C VAL A 14 -1.17 4.07 -14.71
N TRP A 15 0.08 4.25 -15.16
CA TRP A 15 0.54 5.45 -15.86
C TRP A 15 -0.21 5.67 -17.17
N SER A 16 -0.47 4.60 -17.92
CA SER A 16 -1.18 4.64 -19.20
C SER A 16 -2.66 4.99 -19.04
N ASP A 17 -3.24 4.67 -17.89
CA ASP A 17 -4.63 4.99 -17.53
C ASP A 17 -4.83 6.43 -17.03
N LEU A 18 -3.74 7.20 -16.86
CA LEU A 18 -3.85 8.59 -16.43
C LEU A 18 -4.67 9.40 -17.44
N PRO A 19 -5.68 10.17 -16.98
CA PRO A 19 -6.58 10.87 -17.88
C PRO A 19 -5.88 12.05 -18.55
N VAL A 20 -5.50 11.90 -19.82
CA VAL A 20 -4.77 12.92 -20.59
C VAL A 20 -5.58 14.20 -20.83
N LYS A 21 -6.91 14.10 -20.93
CA LYS A 21 -7.78 15.21 -21.35
C LYS A 21 -8.45 15.98 -20.21
N LYS A 22 -8.71 15.34 -19.07
CA LYS A 22 -9.39 15.97 -17.94
C LYS A 22 -8.84 15.41 -16.62
N PRO A 23 -8.24 16.25 -15.76
CA PRO A 23 -7.76 15.80 -14.45
C PRO A 23 -8.90 15.17 -13.66
N LYS A 24 -8.67 13.96 -13.16
CA LYS A 24 -9.57 13.32 -12.18
C LYS A 24 -9.07 13.64 -10.78
N GLY A 25 -10.01 13.76 -9.83
CA GLY A 25 -9.63 13.77 -8.42
C GLY A 25 -9.09 12.40 -8.00
N TRP A 26 -8.19 12.36 -7.01
CA TRP A 26 -7.55 11.12 -6.55
C TRP A 26 -8.54 9.99 -6.28
N LEU A 27 -9.64 10.27 -5.58
CA LEU A 27 -10.64 9.24 -5.27
C LEU A 27 -11.29 8.65 -6.53
N GLN A 28 -11.58 9.49 -7.53
CA GLN A 28 -12.17 9.04 -8.81
C GLN A 28 -11.19 8.23 -9.66
N PHE A 29 -9.89 8.39 -9.42
CA PHE A 29 -8.86 7.64 -10.11
C PHE A 29 -8.53 6.33 -9.40
N VAL A 30 -8.30 6.36 -8.10
CA VAL A 30 -7.81 5.21 -7.31
C VAL A 30 -8.92 4.20 -7.01
N TYR A 31 -10.11 4.68 -6.59
CA TYR A 31 -11.15 3.77 -6.10
C TYR A 31 -11.66 2.76 -7.15
N PRO A 32 -11.98 3.16 -8.40
CA PRO A 32 -12.56 2.23 -9.37
C PRO A 32 -11.66 1.05 -9.75
N THR A 33 -10.34 1.24 -9.65
CA THR A 33 -9.35 0.25 -10.11
C THR A 33 -8.62 -0.45 -8.95
N ALA A 34 -8.83 -0.03 -7.70
CA ALA A 34 -8.11 -0.57 -6.54
C ALA A 34 -8.22 -2.10 -6.42
N HIS A 35 -9.41 -2.67 -6.65
CA HIS A 35 -9.65 -4.12 -6.59
C HIS A 35 -8.94 -4.90 -7.70
N MET A 36 -8.54 -4.24 -8.78
CA MET A 36 -7.83 -4.87 -9.91
C MET A 36 -6.32 -4.96 -9.67
N ALA A 37 -5.78 -4.30 -8.64
CA ALA A 37 -4.34 -4.20 -8.41
C ALA A 37 -3.71 -5.48 -7.82
N GLU A 38 -4.46 -6.23 -7.02
CA GLU A 38 -3.89 -7.34 -6.24
C GLU A 38 -3.34 -8.48 -7.11
N ALA A 39 -4.10 -8.91 -8.11
CA ALA A 39 -3.71 -10.00 -9.01
C ALA A 39 -2.42 -9.70 -9.80
N PRO A 40 -2.29 -8.58 -10.54
CA PRO A 40 -1.07 -8.28 -11.29
C PRO A 40 0.14 -8.03 -10.39
N VAL A 41 -0.03 -7.39 -9.22
CA VAL A 41 1.07 -7.18 -8.27
C VAL A 41 1.54 -8.51 -7.68
N THR A 42 0.61 -9.39 -7.30
CA THR A 42 0.93 -10.75 -6.82
C THR A 42 1.66 -11.55 -7.89
N GLU A 43 1.26 -11.41 -9.16
CA GLU A 43 1.94 -12.07 -10.26
C GLU A 43 3.37 -11.56 -10.46
N GLN A 44 3.59 -10.26 -10.37
CA GLN A 44 4.92 -9.68 -10.45
C GLN A 44 5.83 -10.10 -9.29
N LEU A 45 5.30 -10.10 -8.06
CA LEU A 45 6.05 -10.58 -6.89
C LEU A 45 6.40 -12.07 -6.99
N ALA A 46 5.53 -12.88 -7.60
CA ALA A 46 5.82 -14.28 -7.85
C ALA A 46 6.85 -14.44 -8.96
N GLY A 47 6.74 -13.67 -10.04
CA GLY A 47 7.67 -13.67 -11.17
C GLY A 47 9.08 -13.20 -10.79
N SER A 48 9.21 -12.29 -9.82
CA SER A 48 10.50 -11.87 -9.25
C SER A 48 11.06 -12.87 -8.23
N GLY A 49 10.29 -13.87 -7.82
CA GLY A 49 10.65 -14.82 -6.77
C GLY A 49 10.53 -14.28 -5.35
N ALA A 50 10.03 -13.06 -5.15
CA ALA A 50 9.81 -12.48 -3.82
C ALA A 50 8.77 -13.27 -3.01
N ILE A 51 7.81 -13.87 -3.71
CA ILE A 51 6.85 -14.81 -3.12
C ILE A 51 6.78 -16.12 -3.90
N ARG A 52 6.38 -17.19 -3.22
CA ARG A 52 5.97 -18.44 -3.86
C ARG A 52 4.47 -18.61 -3.75
N ARG A 53 3.84 -18.85 -4.90
CA ARG A 53 2.45 -19.31 -4.98
C ARG A 53 2.43 -20.83 -4.79
N PRO A 54 1.48 -21.38 -4.02
CA PRO A 54 1.39 -22.82 -3.86
C PRO A 54 1.12 -23.49 -5.21
N GLU A 55 1.95 -24.46 -5.58
CA GLU A 55 1.76 -25.31 -6.76
C GLU A 55 0.68 -26.36 -6.44
N GLY A 56 -0.61 -25.99 -6.56
CA GLY A 56 -1.69 -26.97 -6.54
C GLY A 56 -3.02 -26.48 -6.00
N ARG A 57 -4.10 -26.95 -6.63
CA ARG A 57 -5.47 -26.90 -6.06
C ARG A 57 -5.55 -27.98 -4.98
N HIS A 58 -5.43 -27.61 -3.71
CA HIS A 58 -5.78 -28.54 -2.64
C HIS A 58 -7.28 -28.87 -2.76
N ARG A 59 -7.60 -30.10 -3.20
CA ARG A 59 -8.95 -30.68 -3.15
C ARG A 59 -9.29 -31.07 -1.70
N GLY A 60 -9.48 -30.06 -0.85
CA GLY A 60 -9.94 -30.21 0.53
C GLY A 60 -10.72 -28.96 0.96
N LEU A 61 -11.75 -29.13 1.79
CA LEU A 61 -12.55 -28.04 2.35
C LEU A 61 -11.63 -27.03 3.04
N GLY A 62 -11.44 -25.87 2.41
CA GLY A 62 -10.55 -24.80 2.88
C GLY A 62 -9.36 -24.58 1.94
N SER A 63 -9.61 -24.08 0.73
CA SER A 63 -8.55 -23.64 -0.19
C SER A 63 -8.01 -22.29 0.28
N TYR A 64 -7.11 -22.30 1.26
CA TYR A 64 -6.32 -21.12 1.58
C TYR A 64 -5.11 -21.09 0.64
N HIS A 65 -5.15 -20.20 -0.36
CA HIS A 65 -3.99 -19.88 -1.17
C HIS A 65 -2.95 -19.16 -0.29
N ARG A 66 -2.15 -19.93 0.47
CA ARG A 66 -1.14 -19.35 1.35
C ARG A 66 0.09 -19.01 0.53
N THR A 67 0.12 -17.79 0.00
CA THR A 67 1.34 -17.18 -0.53
C THR A 67 2.41 -17.19 0.55
N THR A 68 3.61 -17.66 0.21
CA THR A 68 4.76 -17.65 1.13
C THR A 68 5.78 -16.63 0.67
N VAL A 69 6.35 -15.88 1.61
CA VAL A 69 7.43 -14.93 1.34
C VAL A 69 8.73 -15.71 1.26
N THR A 70 9.51 -15.47 0.22
CA THR A 70 10.78 -16.18 -0.01
C THR A 70 11.89 -15.67 0.93
N ASP A 71 11.90 -14.37 1.23
CA ASP A 71 12.83 -13.72 2.15
C ASP A 71 12.06 -12.97 3.26
N PRO A 72 11.78 -13.64 4.39
CA PRO A 72 11.09 -13.02 5.52
C PRO A 72 11.89 -11.88 6.16
N ASP A 73 13.22 -11.95 6.14
CA ASP A 73 14.10 -10.95 6.77
C ASP A 73 14.02 -9.62 6.02
N GLN A 74 13.89 -9.66 4.69
CA GLN A 74 13.63 -8.46 3.89
C GLN A 74 12.30 -7.80 4.27
N VAL A 75 11.25 -8.58 4.50
CA VAL A 75 9.95 -8.03 4.94
C VAL A 75 10.03 -7.43 6.34
N LEU A 76 10.75 -8.09 7.25
CA LEU A 76 10.98 -7.57 8.61
C LEU A 76 11.77 -6.26 8.57
N ALA A 77 12.85 -6.19 7.78
CA ALA A 77 13.63 -4.97 7.61
C ALA A 77 12.77 -3.81 7.06
N LEU A 78 11.87 -4.10 6.11
CA LEU A 78 10.93 -3.11 5.59
C LEU A 78 9.94 -2.65 6.68
N GLN A 79 9.39 -3.58 7.45
CA GLN A 79 8.50 -3.25 8.58
C GLN A 79 9.22 -2.40 9.62
N GLU A 80 10.46 -2.72 9.97
CA GLU A 80 11.26 -1.96 10.92
C GLU A 80 11.58 -0.56 10.42
N ALA A 81 11.92 -0.40 9.14
CA ALA A 81 12.15 0.92 8.55
C ALA A 81 10.90 1.82 8.67
N VAL A 82 9.73 1.28 8.33
CA VAL A 82 8.45 1.98 8.45
C VAL A 82 8.11 2.29 9.91
N ARG A 83 8.32 1.33 10.82
CA ARG A 83 8.07 1.52 12.26
C ARG A 83 9.02 2.53 12.89
N ASN A 84 10.27 2.58 12.48
CA ASN A 84 11.27 3.51 13.01
C ASN A 84 11.04 4.95 12.53
N ALA A 85 10.35 5.16 11.41
CA ALA A 85 10.04 6.49 10.90
C ALA A 85 9.27 7.38 11.90
N VAL A 86 8.47 6.79 12.80
CA VAL A 86 7.74 7.56 13.83
C VAL A 86 8.64 8.13 14.93
N ARG A 87 9.89 7.64 15.02
CA ARG A 87 10.90 8.11 15.97
C ARG A 87 11.87 9.12 15.35
N ALA A 88 11.89 9.22 14.02
CA ALA A 88 12.75 10.15 13.30
C ALA A 88 12.14 11.56 13.24
N ASP A 89 12.97 12.54 12.90
CA ASP A 89 12.47 13.84 12.46
C ASP A 89 11.63 13.64 11.17
N PRO A 90 10.36 14.07 11.14
CA PRO A 90 9.51 13.98 9.97
C PRO A 90 10.12 14.56 8.69
N ALA A 91 11.02 15.54 8.76
CA ALA A 91 11.70 16.09 7.59
C ALA A 91 12.81 15.18 7.03
N ALA A 92 13.41 14.34 7.88
CA ALA A 92 14.53 13.47 7.53
C ALA A 92 14.09 12.11 6.96
N VAL A 93 12.80 11.75 7.08
CA VAL A 93 12.28 10.47 6.57
C VAL A 93 12.35 10.43 5.03
N PRO A 94 12.91 9.38 4.41
CA PRO A 94 12.84 9.20 2.96
C PRO A 94 11.40 9.20 2.43
N GLU A 95 11.14 9.72 1.22
CA GLU A 95 9.77 9.89 0.70
C GLU A 95 9.04 8.56 0.46
N ASP A 96 9.77 7.52 0.07
CA ASP A 96 9.29 6.15 -0.06
C ASP A 96 8.84 5.57 1.30
N VAL A 97 9.66 5.71 2.33
CA VAL A 97 9.31 5.29 3.70
C VAL A 97 8.14 6.11 4.24
N LEU A 98 8.09 7.41 3.96
CA LEU A 98 6.97 8.28 4.31
C LEU A 98 5.67 7.81 3.67
N ALA A 99 5.69 7.46 2.38
CA ALA A 99 4.52 6.93 1.68
C ALA A 99 4.06 5.60 2.30
N LEU A 100 4.99 4.71 2.63
CA LEU A 100 4.69 3.43 3.28
C LEU A 100 4.06 3.63 4.67
N VAL A 101 4.55 4.57 5.48
CA VAL A 101 3.93 4.89 6.78
C VAL A 101 2.49 5.34 6.58
N VAL A 102 2.25 6.26 5.65
CA VAL A 102 0.90 6.80 5.40
C VAL A 102 -0.03 5.70 4.89
N LEU A 103 0.41 4.87 3.94
CA LEU A 103 -0.38 3.74 3.44
C LEU A 103 -0.70 2.74 4.56
N ALA A 104 0.28 2.37 5.38
CA ALA A 104 0.08 1.45 6.50
C ALA A 104 -0.96 1.96 7.51
N VAL A 105 -0.97 3.27 7.77
CA VAL A 105 -1.89 3.90 8.73
C VAL A 105 -3.29 4.05 8.15
N GLU A 106 -3.41 4.58 6.93
CA GLU A 106 -4.73 4.88 6.33
C GLU A 106 -5.47 3.63 5.86
N CYS A 107 -4.74 2.54 5.55
CA CYS A 107 -5.30 1.24 5.17
C CYS A 107 -5.28 0.21 6.31
N GLU A 108 -5.06 0.64 7.56
CA GLU A 108 -5.09 -0.21 8.76
C GLU A 108 -4.23 -1.50 8.67
N VAL A 109 -2.99 -1.39 8.18
CA VAL A 109 -2.07 -2.53 8.06
C VAL A 109 -1.52 -2.93 9.43
N THR A 110 -2.27 -3.79 10.13
CA THR A 110 -2.01 -4.16 11.54
C THR A 110 -0.72 -4.96 11.76
N THR A 111 -0.16 -5.56 10.70
CA THR A 111 1.15 -6.21 10.74
C THR A 111 2.30 -5.22 10.86
N VAL A 112 2.09 -3.94 10.52
CA VAL A 112 3.09 -2.87 10.64
C VAL A 112 2.86 -2.07 11.92
N PHE A 113 1.63 -1.64 12.20
CA PHE A 113 1.28 -0.92 13.42
C PHE A 113 0.06 -1.53 14.08
N SER A 114 0.20 -1.94 15.33
CA SER A 114 -0.94 -2.26 16.17
C SER A 114 -1.76 -1.00 16.48
N HIS A 115 -3.04 -1.18 16.79
CA HIS A 115 -3.89 -0.06 17.20
C HIS A 115 -3.37 0.68 18.46
N LYS A 116 -2.64 -0.03 19.33
CA LYS A 116 -1.99 0.57 20.51
C LYS A 116 -0.87 1.52 20.07
N GLU A 117 0.00 1.07 19.18
CA GLU A 117 1.11 1.87 18.65
C GLU A 117 0.62 3.10 17.86
N LEU A 118 -0.47 2.97 17.10
CA LEU A 118 -1.10 4.12 16.43
C LEU A 118 -1.54 5.20 17.42
N ARG A 119 -2.03 4.81 18.61
CA ARG A 119 -2.42 5.75 19.66
C ARG A 119 -1.19 6.37 20.33
N GLU A 120 -0.19 5.56 20.64
CA GLU A 120 1.07 6.00 21.25
C GLU A 120 1.83 7.00 20.36
N HIS A 121 1.88 6.75 19.06
CA HIS A 121 2.60 7.57 18.08
C HIS A 121 1.73 8.60 17.34
N LYS A 122 0.53 8.89 17.85
CA LYS A 122 -0.47 9.74 17.18
C LYS A 122 0.10 11.09 16.68
N GLN A 123 0.91 11.76 17.48
CA GLN A 123 1.47 13.08 17.09
C GLN A 123 2.55 12.96 16.01
N ALA A 124 3.44 11.97 16.12
CA ALA A 124 4.47 11.72 15.10
C ALA A 124 3.83 11.34 13.76
N LEU A 125 2.84 10.44 13.78
CA LEU A 125 2.07 10.06 12.61
C LEU A 125 1.34 11.24 11.97
N LYS A 126 0.79 12.17 12.77
CA LYS A 126 0.16 13.40 12.27
C LYS A 126 1.17 14.31 11.56
N ALA A 127 2.39 14.43 12.08
CA ALA A 127 3.45 15.23 11.46
C ALA A 127 3.92 14.63 10.13
N LEU A 128 4.10 13.31 10.07
CA LEU A 128 4.41 12.58 8.84
C LEU A 128 3.29 12.74 7.80
N ALA A 129 2.04 12.53 8.20
CA ALA A 129 0.89 12.73 7.34
C ALA A 129 0.80 14.17 6.79
N ALA A 130 1.10 15.18 7.61
CA ALA A 130 1.13 16.57 7.17
C ALA A 130 2.24 16.85 6.15
N ARG A 131 3.40 16.20 6.27
CA ARG A 131 4.45 16.28 5.25
C ARG A 131 4.00 15.62 3.95
N PHE A 132 3.40 14.43 4.04
CA PHE A 132 2.88 13.72 2.88
C PHE A 132 1.81 14.54 2.14
N ASP A 133 0.89 15.19 2.87
CA ASP A 133 -0.15 16.05 2.29
C ASP A 133 0.44 17.27 1.54
N LYS A 134 1.62 17.75 1.93
CA LYS A 134 2.33 18.82 1.18
C LYS A 134 2.93 18.30 -0.12
N LEU A 135 3.39 17.05 -0.15
CA LEU A 135 3.98 16.43 -1.34
C LEU A 135 2.92 16.01 -2.36
N VAL A 136 1.85 15.36 -1.89
CA VAL A 136 0.78 14.83 -2.74
C VAL A 136 -0.60 15.22 -2.20
N PRO A 137 -1.03 16.48 -2.39
CA PRO A 137 -2.26 16.99 -1.82
C PRO A 137 -3.49 16.14 -2.20
N GLY A 138 -4.30 15.80 -1.19
CA GLY A 138 -5.57 15.10 -1.35
C GLY A 138 -5.49 13.58 -1.51
N LEU A 139 -4.31 13.01 -1.81
CA LEU A 139 -4.16 11.56 -2.01
C LEU A 139 -4.44 10.78 -0.72
N ARG A 140 -3.89 11.23 0.42
CA ARG A 140 -4.08 10.58 1.72
C ARG A 140 -5.56 10.43 2.09
N ARG A 141 -6.34 11.49 1.85
CA ARG A 141 -7.79 11.47 2.07
C ARG A 141 -8.49 10.49 1.14
N ALA A 142 -8.15 10.51 -0.15
CA ALA A 142 -8.72 9.59 -1.11
C ALA A 142 -8.43 8.11 -0.77
N LEU A 143 -7.22 7.81 -0.29
CA LEU A 143 -6.85 6.46 0.16
C LEU A 143 -7.71 6.00 1.33
N ARG A 144 -7.83 6.84 2.37
CA ARG A 144 -8.69 6.55 3.52
C ARG A 144 -10.15 6.34 3.10
N ASP A 145 -10.69 7.23 2.28
CA ASP A 145 -12.09 7.17 1.83
C ASP A 145 -12.31 5.89 1.00
N ALA A 146 -11.40 5.54 0.10
CA ALA A 146 -11.46 4.31 -0.69
C ALA A 146 -11.40 3.04 0.19
N PHE A 147 -10.52 3.03 1.20
CA PHE A 147 -10.39 1.92 2.14
C PHE A 147 -11.66 1.75 2.99
N LEU A 148 -12.19 2.83 3.56
CA LEU A 148 -13.41 2.79 4.38
C LEU A 148 -14.64 2.30 3.58
N VAL A 149 -14.76 2.71 2.32
CA VAL A 149 -15.84 2.22 1.43
C VAL A 149 -15.67 0.73 1.14
N SER A 150 -14.44 0.28 0.87
CA SER A 150 -14.15 -1.14 0.61
C SER A 150 -14.44 -2.02 1.83
N ARG A 151 -14.06 -1.56 3.03
CA ARG A 151 -14.36 -2.22 4.31
C ARG A 151 -15.86 -2.32 4.59
N GLY A 152 -16.62 -1.26 4.31
CA GLY A 152 -18.07 -1.24 4.52
C GLY A 152 -18.86 -2.12 3.54
N ALA A 153 -18.31 -2.37 2.35
CA ALA A 153 -18.94 -3.16 1.30
C ALA A 153 -18.79 -4.69 1.48
N GLY A 154 -18.13 -5.16 2.55
CA GLY A 154 -17.83 -6.59 2.71
C GLY A 154 -16.88 -7.13 1.63
N ALA A 155 -16.20 -6.25 0.88
CA ALA A 155 -15.10 -6.63 0.00
C ALA A 155 -13.94 -7.05 0.91
N GLY A 156 -13.83 -8.36 1.11
CA GLY A 156 -12.90 -8.98 2.04
C GLY A 156 -11.45 -8.59 1.77
N TYR A 157 -10.99 -7.58 2.51
CA TYR A 157 -9.59 -7.42 2.90
C TYR A 157 -9.58 -7.47 4.42
N GLY A 158 -9.72 -8.68 4.96
CA GLY A 158 -9.85 -8.89 6.39
C GLY A 158 -9.97 -10.38 6.68
N VAL A 159 -8.81 -10.99 6.91
CA VAL A 159 -8.68 -12.17 7.76
C VAL A 159 -9.10 -11.79 9.17
#